data_AF-A0A833H723-F1
#
_entry.id   AF-A0A833H723-F1
#
_cell.length_a   1.000
_cell.length_b   1.000
_cell.length_c   1.000
_cell.angle_alpha   90.00
_cell.angle_beta   90.00
_cell.angle_gamma   90.00
#
_symmetry.space_group_name_H-M   'P 1'
#
loop_
_entity.id
_entity.type
_entity.pdbx_description
1 polymer ?
#
loop_
_entity_poly.entity_id
_entity_poly.type
_entity_poly.pdbx_seq_one_letter_code
_entity_poly.pdbx_strand_id
1 'polypeptide(L)' 'MAFHIKNPETDALARRVAALKKIGLTEAVHTALVHELEREQAKPSLAERSRDFALALRAKGNPSRGLPVDKDFIDSLYED' A
#
# COMPACT_ATOMS: atom_id res chain seq x y z
N MET A 1 17.54 -25.72 6.77
CA MET A 1 16.46 -26.43 6.04
C MET A 1 16.67 -26.23 4.55
N ALA A 2 16.67 -27.30 3.75
CA ALA A 2 16.83 -27.20 2.30
C ALA A 2 15.53 -26.74 1.65
N PHE A 3 15.58 -25.63 0.91
CA PHE A 3 14.43 -25.06 0.23
C PHE A 3 14.21 -25.84 -1.09
N HIS A 4 13.29 -26.80 -1.10
CA HIS A 4 12.99 -27.61 -2.28
C HIS A 4 11.85 -26.98 -3.08
N ILE A 5 12.21 -26.20 -4.10
CA ILE A 5 11.26 -25.74 -5.11
C ILE A 5 11.01 -26.92 -6.07
N LYS A 6 9.79 -27.46 -6.06
CA LYS A 6 9.40 -28.59 -6.94
C LYS A 6 9.12 -28.14 -8.38
N ASN A 7 8.86 -26.85 -8.60
CA ASN A 7 8.61 -26.30 -9.93
C ASN A 7 9.94 -25.87 -10.59
N PRO A 8 10.36 -26.50 -11.70
CA PRO A 8 11.61 -26.16 -12.38
C PRO A 8 11.64 -24.70 -12.90
N GLU A 9 10.49 -24.12 -13.26
CA GLU A 9 10.43 -22.72 -13.70
C GLU A 9 10.73 -21.75 -12.55
N THR A 10 10.20 -22.03 -11.35
CA THR A 10 10.44 -21.22 -10.16
C THR A 10 11.90 -21.31 -9.69
N ASP A 11 12.54 -22.48 -9.81
CA ASP A 11 13.98 -22.63 -9.52
C ASP A 11 14.83 -21.81 -10.50
N ALA A 12 14.50 -21.85 -11.80
CA ALA A 12 15.18 -21.05 -12.81
C ALA A 12 15.06 -19.54 -12.55
N LEU A 13 13.87 -19.07 -12.14
CA LEU A 13 13.65 -17.67 -11.75
C LEU A 13 14.47 -17.29 -10.51
N ALA A 14 14.45 -18.12 -9.47
CA ALA A 14 15.23 -17.90 -8.25
C ALA A 14 16.73 -17.83 -8.54
N ARG A 15 17.25 -18.75 -9.37
CA ARG A 15 18.66 -18.76 -9.79
C ARG A 15 19.02 -17.54 -10.61
N ARG A 16 18.14 -17.07 -11.49
CA ARG A 16 18.37 -15.86 -12.29
C ARG A 16 18.44 -14.61 -11.41
N VAL A 17 17.55 -14.48 -10.42
CA VAL A 17 17.59 -13.38 -9.45
C VAL A 17 18.86 -13.45 -8.59
N ALA A 18 19.22 -14.65 -8.12
CA ALA A 18 20.45 -14.88 -7.36
C ALA A 18 21.70 -14.51 -8.17
N ALA A 19 21.77 -14.90 -9.44
CA ALA A 19 22.88 -14.57 -10.34
C ALA A 19 22.99 -13.06 -10.62
N LEU A 20 21.84 -12.40 -10.88
CA LEU A 20 21.81 -10.96 -11.13
C LEU A 20 22.23 -10.16 -9.90
N LYS A 21 21.78 -10.58 -8.71
CA LYS A 21 22.10 -9.90 -7.44
C LYS A 21 23.40 -10.39 -6.79
N LYS A 22 24.02 -11.45 -7.33
CA LYS A 22 25.21 -12.12 -6.76
C LYS A 22 25.03 -12.53 -5.30
N ILE A 23 23.85 -13.03 -4.95
CA ILE A 23 23.49 -13.47 -3.59
C ILE A 23 23.14 -14.96 -3.60
N GLY A 24 23.04 -15.57 -2.41
CA GLY A 24 22.62 -16.96 -2.27
C GLY A 24 21.18 -17.19 -2.77
N LEU A 25 20.88 -18.41 -3.23
CA LEU A 25 19.54 -18.77 -3.73
C LEU A 25 18.45 -18.52 -2.67
N THR A 26 18.72 -18.90 -1.42
CA THR A 26 17.81 -18.69 -0.28
C THR A 26 17.56 -17.19 -0.02
N GLU A 27 18.60 -16.36 -0.07
CA GLU A 27 18.46 -14.92 0.12
C GLU A 27 17.71 -14.25 -1.04
N ALA A 28 17.96 -14.70 -2.28
CA ALA A 28 17.25 -14.22 -3.46
C ALA A 28 15.75 -14.48 -3.36
N VAL A 29 15.37 -15.70 -2.96
CA VAL A 29 13.96 -16.08 -2.77
C VAL A 29 13.35 -15.30 -1.60
N HIS A 30 14.04 -15.24 -0.46
CA HIS A 30 13.56 -14.50 0.71
C HIS A 30 13.30 -13.03 0.36
N THR A 31 14.27 -12.35 -0.24
CA THR A 31 14.16 -10.93 -0.63
C THR A 31 13.05 -10.71 -1.66
N ALA A 32 12.90 -11.61 -2.63
CA ALA A 32 11.84 -11.50 -3.63
C ALA A 32 10.45 -11.59 -2.98
N LEU A 33 10.27 -12.51 -2.03
CA LEU A 33 9.01 -12.66 -1.28
C LEU A 33 8.73 -11.47 -0.37
N VAL A 34 9.75 -10.96 0.34
CA VAL A 34 9.62 -9.76 1.17
C VAL A 34 9.15 -8.58 0.33
N HIS A 35 9.80 -8.31 -0.81
CA HIS A 35 9.41 -7.21 -1.67
C HIS A 35 8.00 -7.36 -2.25
N GLU A 36 7.56 -8.58 -2.57
CA GLU A 36 6.20 -8.81 -3.05
C GLU A 36 5.17 -8.60 -1.93
N LEU A 37 5.46 -9.07 -0.73
CA LEU A 37 4.64 -8.83 0.45
C LEU A 37 4.56 -7.35 0.80
N GLU A 38 5.68 -6.63 0.73
CA GLU A 38 5.70 -5.18 0.90
C GLU A 38 4.89 -4.48 -0.18
N ARG A 39 4.99 -4.87 -1.45
CA ARG A 39 4.14 -4.30 -2.52
C ARG A 39 2.66 -4.54 -2.28
N GLU A 40 2.30 -5.73 -1.81
CA GLU A 40 0.90 -6.08 -1.56
C GLU A 40 0.34 -5.38 -0.33
N GLN A 41 1.14 -5.26 0.74
CA GLN A 41 0.77 -4.58 1.99
C GLN A 41 0.86 -3.06 1.89
N ALA A 42 1.76 -2.53 1.06
CA ALA A 42 1.89 -1.11 0.80
C ALA A 42 0.82 -0.59 -0.18
N LYS A 43 -0.12 -1.43 -0.62
CA LYS A 43 -1.36 -0.94 -1.22
C LYS A 43 -2.09 -0.15 -0.13
N PRO A 44 -2.15 1.20 -0.22
CA PRO A 44 -2.78 1.98 0.82
C PRO A 44 -4.21 1.50 0.94
N SER A 45 -4.60 1.20 2.18
CA SER A 45 -5.96 0.82 2.49
C SER A 45 -6.93 1.87 1.95
N LEU A 46 -8.17 1.47 1.66
CA LEU A 46 -9.19 2.43 1.22
C LEU A 46 -9.32 3.59 2.23
N ALA A 47 -9.13 3.30 3.53
CA ALA A 47 -9.11 4.30 4.58
C ALA A 47 -7.96 5.32 4.43
N GLU A 48 -6.73 4.87 4.17
CA GLU A 48 -5.58 5.75 3.93
C GLU A 48 -5.76 6.57 2.66
N ARG A 49 -6.23 5.94 1.57
CA ARG A 49 -6.54 6.66 0.32
C ARG A 49 -7.62 7.72 0.53
N SER A 50 -8.66 7.40 1.30
CA SER A 50 -9.74 8.33 1.61
C SER A 50 -9.25 9.49 2.47
N ARG A 51 -8.39 9.20 3.45
CA ARG A 51 -7.77 10.22 4.30
C ARG A 51 -6.89 11.16 3.48
N ASP A 52 -6.01 10.63 2.65
CA ASP A 52 -5.11 11.42 1.82
C ASP A 52 -5.89 12.28 0.82
N PHE A 53 -6.95 11.72 0.24
CA PHE A 53 -7.88 12.48 -0.61
C PHE A 53 -8.55 13.63 0.15
N ALA A 54 -9.10 13.37 1.35
CA ALA A 54 -9.74 14.41 2.16
C ALA A 54 -8.77 15.52 2.57
N LEU A 55 -7.54 15.16 2.92
CA LEU A 55 -6.48 16.13 3.24
C LEU A 55 -6.10 16.97 2.01
N ALA A 56 -5.92 16.34 0.86
CA ALA A 56 -5.61 17.03 -0.39
C ALA A 56 -6.74 17.97 -0.81
N LEU A 57 -8.00 17.55 -0.65
CA LEU A 57 -9.17 18.37 -0.93
C LEU A 57 -9.23 19.59 0.02
N ARG A 58 -9.01 19.37 1.31
CA ARG A 58 -8.96 20.44 2.31
C ARG A 58 -7.84 21.45 2.02
N ALA A 59 -6.66 20.98 1.61
CA ALA A 59 -5.53 21.84 1.27
C ALA A 59 -5.80 22.73 0.04
N LYS A 60 -6.62 22.27 -0.90
CA LYS A 60 -7.09 23.07 -2.05
C LYS A 60 -8.22 24.04 -1.69
N GLY A 61 -8.92 23.78 -0.57
CA GLY A 61 -9.95 24.68 -0.05
C GLY A 61 -9.35 25.94 0.54
N ASN A 62 -10.18 26.98 0.70
CA ASN A 62 -9.80 28.18 1.44
C ASN A 62 -10.33 28.07 2.88
N PRO A 63 -9.46 27.90 3.90
CA PRO A 63 -9.88 27.77 5.30
C PRO A 63 -10.68 28.97 5.79
N SER A 64 -10.42 30.17 5.25
CA SER A 64 -11.11 31.41 5.63
C SER A 64 -12.53 31.52 5.07
N ARG A 65 -12.88 30.66 4.10
CA ARG A 65 -14.25 30.56 3.54
C ARG A 65 -14.98 29.31 4.01
N GLY A 66 -14.42 28.58 4.96
CA GLY A 66 -15.10 27.44 5.58
C GLY A 66 -16.34 27.94 6.34
N LEU A 67 -17.51 27.41 5.97
CA LEU A 67 -18.72 27.63 6.77
C LEU A 67 -18.55 26.88 8.10
N PRO A 68 -18.98 27.46 9.23
CA PRO A 68 -19.03 26.74 10.49
C PRO A 68 -19.99 25.56 10.33
N VAL A 69 -19.49 24.35 10.63
CA VAL A 69 -20.33 23.17 10.76
C VAL A 69 -20.73 23.10 12.24
N ASP A 70 -21.65 23.96 12.63
CA ASP A 70 -22.22 23.97 13.97
C ASP A 70 -23.38 22.97 14.08
N LYS A 71 -23.86 22.79 15.31
CA LYS A 71 -24.95 21.86 15.60
C LYS A 71 -26.20 22.22 14.79
N ASP A 72 -26.52 23.51 14.70
CA ASP A 72 -27.71 24.00 13.99
C ASP A 72 -27.62 23.69 12.48
N PHE A 73 -26.44 23.84 11.86
CA PHE A 73 -26.22 23.40 10.48
C PHE A 73 -26.38 21.88 10.32
N ILE A 74 -25.83 21.08 11.24
CA ILE A 74 -25.94 19.61 11.17
C ILE A 74 -27.41 19.19 11.31
N ASP A 75 -28.13 19.75 12.27
CA ASP A 75 -29.55 19.44 12.52
C ASP A 75 -30.40 19.80 11.27
N SER A 76 -30.10 20.92 10.58
CA SER A 76 -30.77 21.31 9.32
C SER A 76 -30.59 20.36 8.14
N LEU A 77 -29.58 19.47 8.16
CA LEU A 77 -29.36 18.48 7.09
C LEU A 77 -30.25 17.24 7.24
N TYR A 78 -30.86 17.05 8.41
CA TYR A 78 -31.68 15.88 8.74
C TYR A 78 -33.13 16.23 9.08
N GLU A 79 -33.49 17.51 9.09
CA GLU A 79 -34.86 17.97 9.24
C GLU A 79 -35.56 18.03 7.86
N ASP A 80 -36.35 16.98 7.57
CA ASP A 80 -37.50 16.99 6.65
C ASP A 80 -38.81 17.17 7.43
#